data_AF-A0A7K2P8P2-F1
#
_entry.id   AF-A0A7K2P8P2-F1
#
_cell.length_a   1.000
_cell.length_b   1.000
_cell.length_c   1.000
_cell.angle_alpha   90.00
_cell.angle_beta   90.00
_cell.angle_gamma   90.00
#
_symmetry.space_group_name_H-M   'P 1'
#
loop_
_entity.id
_entity.type
_entity.pdbx_description
1 polymer ?
#
loop_
_entity_poly.entity_id
_entity_poly.type
_entity_poly.pdbx_seq_one_letter_code
_entity_poly.pdbx_strand_id
1 'polypeptide(L)' 'VRRLLRGIVVVATLEDAEDLVYARPGLTAVTAEGDLLGAHFAQGGSAGAPSLLEVQASVDQAAAELAELGVRCEELA' A
#
# COMPACT_ATOMS: atom_id res chain seq x y z
N VAL A 1 16.12 2.42 17.36
CA VAL A 1 14.96 3.13 16.77
C VAL A 1 15.20 4.61 16.49
N ARG A 2 15.74 5.43 17.41
CA ARG A 2 15.96 6.88 17.18
C ARG A 2 16.73 7.23 15.90
N ARG A 3 17.72 6.43 15.51
CA ARG A 3 18.47 6.62 14.26
C ARG A 3 17.61 6.36 13.01
N LEU A 4 16.63 5.46 13.10
CA LEU A 4 15.72 5.11 12.01
C LEU A 4 14.65 6.19 11.79
N LEU A 5 14.20 6.85 12.86
CA LEU A 5 13.16 7.88 12.80
C LEU A 5 13.72 9.30 12.66
N ARG A 6 15.03 9.44 12.46
CA ARG A 6 15.64 10.76 12.28
C ARG A 6 15.16 11.36 10.96
N GLY A 7 14.55 12.53 11.01
CA GLY A 7 14.01 13.22 9.84
C GLY A 7 12.57 12.85 9.48
N ILE A 8 11.94 11.96 10.26
CA ILE A 8 10.51 11.65 10.12
C ILE A 8 9.70 12.57 11.03
N VAL A 9 8.65 13.17 10.49
CA VAL A 9 7.72 14.05 11.20
C VAL A 9 6.30 13.53 11.02
N VAL A 10 5.60 13.28 12.12
CA VAL A 10 4.18 12.92 12.09
C VAL A 10 3.35 14.17 11.87
N VAL A 11 2.44 14.14 10.91
CA VAL A 11 1.52 15.24 10.57
C VAL A 11 0.08 14.76 10.57
N ALA A 12 -0.87 15.68 10.69
CA ALA A 12 -2.29 15.34 10.78
C ALA A 12 -2.89 15.05 9.40
N THR A 13 -2.50 15.82 8.38
CA THR A 13 -3.08 15.74 7.04
C THR A 13 -2.01 15.69 5.95
N LEU A 14 -2.41 15.33 4.73
CA LEU A 14 -1.54 15.40 3.56
C LEU A 14 -1.20 16.86 3.19
N GLU A 15 -2.09 17.81 3.46
CA GLU A 15 -1.82 19.24 3.24
C GLU A 15 -0.70 19.73 4.18
N ASP A 16 -0.73 19.34 5.46
CA ASP A 16 0.37 19.60 6.41
C ASP A 16 1.68 18.92 5.97
N ALA A 17 1.59 17.74 5.35
CA ALA A 17 2.73 17.00 4.81
C ALA A 17 3.39 17.78 3.68
N GLU A 18 2.60 18.29 2.74
CA GLU A 18 3.06 19.09 1.61
C GLU A 18 3.77 20.35 2.10
N ASP A 19 3.12 21.14 2.97
CA ASP A 19 3.68 22.36 3.54
C ASP A 19 5.04 22.10 4.22
N LEU A 20 5.12 21.03 5.01
CA LEU A 20 6.36 20.65 5.69
C LEU A 20 7.47 20.32 4.71
N VAL A 21 7.20 19.49 3.71
CA VAL A 21 8.19 19.01 2.75
C VAL A 21 8.64 20.15 1.82
N TYR A 22 7.73 21.06 1.45
CA TYR A 22 8.08 22.28 0.73
C TYR A 22 9.02 23.19 1.54
N ALA A 23 8.71 23.41 2.82
CA ALA A 23 9.53 24.24 3.70
C ALA A 23 10.87 23.57 4.06
N ARG A 24 10.90 22.22 4.13
CA ARG A 24 12.06 21.43 4.56
C ARG A 24 12.21 20.17 3.70
N PRO A 25 12.81 20.28 2.50
CA PRO A 25 12.93 19.15 1.56
C PRO A 25 13.72 17.93 2.08
N GLY A 26 14.51 18.10 3.15
CA GLY A 26 15.27 17.02 3.80
C GLY A 26 14.48 16.19 4.81
N LEU A 27 13.20 16.48 5.03
CA LEU A 27 12.32 15.75 5.95
C LEU A 27 11.37 14.81 5.18
N THR A 28 10.85 13.82 5.90
CA THR A 28 9.76 12.96 5.45
C THR A 28 8.59 13.11 6.41
N ALA A 29 7.44 13.49 5.87
CA ALA A 29 6.19 13.55 6.61
C ALA A 29 5.52 12.17 6.62
N VAL A 30 4.85 11.83 7.72
CA VAL A 30 4.01 10.63 7.84
C VAL A 30 2.65 10.99 8.44
N THR A 31 1.56 10.56 7.82
CA THR A 31 0.20 10.73 8.36
C THR A 31 -0.13 9.60 9.34
N ALA A 32 -1.18 9.77 10.15
CA ALA A 32 -1.66 8.70 11.03
C ALA A 32 -2.16 7.46 10.24
N GLU A 33 -2.62 7.67 9.01
CA GLU A 33 -3.05 6.63 8.07
C GLU A 33 -1.87 5.87 7.42
N GLY A 34 -0.64 6.34 7.65
CA GLY A 34 0.58 5.70 7.16
C GLY A 34 1.07 6.21 5.81
N ASP A 35 0.47 7.27 5.27
CA ASP A 35 0.96 7.93 4.06
C ASP A 35 2.29 8.62 4.36
N LEU A 36 3.27 8.43 3.49
CA LEU A 36 4.60 9.02 3.54
C LEU A 36 4.77 10.02 2.40
N LEU A 37 5.28 11.21 2.73
CA LEU A 37 5.62 12.23 1.74
C LEU A 37 7.04 12.75 1.98
N GLY A 38 7.85 12.75 0.93
CA GLY A 38 9.15 13.41 0.86
C GLY A 38 9.25 14.29 -0.38
N ALA A 39 10.30 15.10 -0.51
CA ALA A 39 10.39 16.13 -1.55
C ALA A 39 10.27 15.61 -3.00
N HIS A 40 10.56 14.32 -3.21
CA HIS A 40 10.60 13.70 -4.53
C HIS A 40 9.87 12.35 -4.57
N PHE A 41 9.14 11.98 -3.52
CA PHE A 41 8.40 10.73 -3.48
C PHE A 41 7.16 10.86 -2.60
N ALA A 42 6.13 10.11 -2.94
CA ALA A 42 4.95 9.91 -2.12
C ALA A 42 4.65 8.41 -2.08
N GLN A 43 4.31 7.90 -0.91
CA GLN A 43 3.85 6.53 -0.73
C GLN A 43 2.61 6.58 0.15
N GLY A 44 1.45 6.38 -0.46
CA GLY A 44 0.16 6.29 0.21
C GLY A 44 -0.71 5.28 -0.53
N GLY A 45 -1.74 4.78 0.14
CA GLY A 45 -2.60 3.72 -0.41
C GLY A 45 -3.58 3.20 0.64
N SER A 46 -4.47 2.28 0.23
CA SER A 46 -5.44 1.69 1.16
C SER A 46 -4.70 0.98 2.30
N ALA A 47 -4.76 1.56 3.48
CA ALA A 47 -4.27 0.98 4.72
C ALA A 47 -5.10 -0.28 5.04
N GLY A 48 -4.72 -1.41 4.44
CA GLY A 48 -5.19 -2.75 4.81
C GLY A 48 -6.40 -3.32 4.05
N ALA A 49 -7.05 -2.57 3.15
CA ALA A 49 -8.07 -3.14 2.26
C ALA A 49 -7.50 -3.40 0.86
N PRO A 50 -7.64 -4.61 0.30
CA PRO A 50 -7.22 -4.87 -1.08
C PRO A 50 -8.00 -3.97 -2.03
N SER A 51 -7.29 -3.43 -3.02
CA SER A 51 -7.89 -2.69 -4.12
C SER A 51 -8.87 -3.58 -4.89
N LEU A 52 -9.80 -2.96 -5.62
CA LEU A 52 -10.74 -3.71 -6.47
C LEU A 52 -10.01 -4.57 -7.50
N LEU A 53 -8.85 -4.12 -8.01
CA LEU A 53 -8.01 -4.91 -8.91
C LEU A 53 -7.43 -6.15 -8.22
N GLU A 54 -6.97 -6.02 -6.98
CA GLU A 54 -6.45 -7.14 -6.19
C GLU A 54 -7.56 -8.13 -5.81
N VAL A 55 -8.75 -7.64 -5.46
CA VAL A 55 -9.92 -8.49 -5.21
C VAL A 55 -10.30 -9.25 -6.49
N GLN A 56 -10.35 -8.57 -7.64
CA GLN A 56 -10.66 -9.21 -8.91
C GLN A 56 -9.61 -10.27 -9.28
N ALA A 57 -8.32 -9.95 -9.14
CA ALA A 57 -7.25 -10.91 -9.38
C ALA A 57 -7.36 -12.16 -8.49
N SER A 58 -7.77 -11.98 -7.23
CA SER A 58 -7.99 -13.10 -6.30
C SER A 58 -9.15 -13.99 -6.72
N VAL A 59 -10.24 -13.40 -7.23
CA VAL A 59 -11.39 -14.15 -7.78
C VAL A 59 -10.99 -14.91 -9.04
N ASP A 60 -10.27 -14.25 -9.96
CA ASP A 60 -9.82 -14.86 -11.22
C ASP A 60 -8.88 -16.04 -10.95
N GLN A 61 -7.94 -15.89 -9.99
CA GLN A 61 -7.06 -16.96 -9.56
C GLN A 61 -7.84 -18.15 -8.98
N ALA A 62 -8.78 -17.91 -8.06
CA ALA A 62 -9.58 -18.96 -7.46
C ALA A 62 -10.44 -19.72 -8.49
N ALA A 63 -10.97 -19.02 -9.49
CA ALA A 63 -11.72 -19.63 -10.59
C ALA A 63 -10.84 -20.54 -11.46
N ALA A 64 -9.59 -20.13 -11.74
CA ALA A 64 -8.63 -20.93 -12.49
C ALA A 64 -8.22 -22.20 -11.72
N GLU A 65 -7.93 -22.09 -10.43
CA GLU A 65 -7.59 -23.23 -9.56
C GLU A 65 -8.75 -24.24 -9.49
N LEU A 66 -9.99 -23.74 -9.41
CA LEU A 66 -11.18 -24.60 -9.41
C LEU A 66 -11.35 -25.37 -10.73
N ALA A 67 -11.12 -24.71 -11.87
CA ALA A 67 -11.19 -25.36 -13.18
C ALA A 67 -10.14 -26.46 -13.34
N GLU A 68 -8.90 -26.21 -12.91
CA GLU A 68 -7.82 -27.20 -12.94
C GLU A 68 -8.15 -28.44 -12.08
N LEU A 69 -8.65 -28.21 -10.87
CA LEU A 69 -9.07 -29.30 -9.98
C LEU A 69 -10.23 -30.11 -10.58
N GLY A 70 -11.15 -29.45 -11.29
CA GLY A 70 -12.24 -30.12 -12.01
C GLY A 70 -11.73 -31.14 -13.03
N VAL A 71 -10.79 -30.74 -13.89
CA VAL A 71 -10.17 -31.64 -14.88
C VAL A 71 -9.50 -32.84 -14.20
N ARG A 72 -8.74 -32.60 -13.13
CA ARG A 72 -8.05 -33.69 -12.40
C ARG A 72 -9.01 -34.68 -11.75
N CYS A 73 -10.15 -34.22 -11.26
CA CYS A 73 -11.18 -35.11 -10.72
C CYS A 73 -11.81 -35.99 -11.81
N GLU A 74 -12.03 -35.44 -13.00
CA GLU A 74 -12.54 -36.20 -14.16
C GLU A 74 -11.54 -37.25 -14.64
N GLU A 75 -10.23 -36.95 -14.64
CA GLU A 75 -9.17 -37.89 -15.04
C GLU A 75 -9.00 -39.08 -14.08
N LEU A 76 -9.45 -38.96 -12.83
CA LEU A 76 -9.31 -39.98 -11.79
C LEU A 76 -10.59 -40.81 -11.55
N ALA A 77 -11.68 -40.51 -12.26
CA ALA A 77 -12.96 -41.20 -12.17
C ALA A 77 -13.07 -42.37 -13.18
#